data_AF-A0A257VXC7-F1
#
_entry.id   AF-A0A257VXC7-F1
#
_cell.length_a   1.000
_cell.length_b   1.000
_cell.length_c   1.000
_cell.angle_alpha   90.00
_cell.angle_beta   90.00
_cell.angle_gamma   90.00
#
_symmetry.space_group_name_H-M   'P 1'
#
loop_
_entity.id
_entity.type
_entity.pdbx_description
1 polymer ?
#
loop_
_entity_poly.entity_id
_entity_poly.type
_entity_poly.pdbx_seq_one_letter_code
_entity_poly.pdbx_strand_id
1 'polypeptide(L)'
;MIGHHQRNGRYDTEDIKRQAAGRWAEILASVAGIDRELLDSQHHPCPKCGGRDRFRLIDSDAGAVYCNQCFSDKNGDGLAAVQWMLGIDFPTALKLVGEYLNVSPASSGSGHAVAPKPKESEQVSSALPDQFDIIRDELQADLLQMFAASKPPITADAAKAAGGIAVNWPKRFTGDSRCIAWPAIDDNNNRRGW
;
A
#
# COMPACT_ATOMS: atom_id res chain seq x y z
N MET A 1 -6.30 -16.16 -42.31
CA MET A 1 -6.78 -15.74 -40.98
C MET A 1 -5.56 -15.29 -40.20
N ILE A 2 -5.37 -13.98 -40.05
CA ILE A 2 -4.17 -13.42 -39.41
C ILE A 2 -4.41 -13.51 -37.91
N GLY A 3 -3.73 -14.46 -37.25
CA GLY A 3 -3.80 -14.61 -35.80
C GLY A 3 -3.17 -13.40 -35.13
N HIS A 4 -3.98 -12.61 -34.42
CA HIS A 4 -3.48 -11.58 -33.52
C HIS A 4 -2.76 -12.27 -32.35
N HIS A 5 -1.44 -12.41 -32.45
CA HIS A 5 -0.58 -12.74 -31.32
C HIS A 5 -0.63 -11.56 -30.33
N GLN A 6 -1.42 -11.70 -29.26
CA GLN A 6 -1.37 -10.77 -28.14
C GLN A 6 0.02 -10.87 -27.51
N ARG A 7 0.85 -9.84 -27.71
CA ARG A 7 2.10 -9.67 -26.99
C ARG A 7 1.74 -9.41 -25.53
N ASN A 8 1.85 -10.44 -24.69
CA ASN A 8 1.79 -10.31 -23.22
C ASN A 8 3.05 -9.57 -22.72
N GLY A 9 3.09 -8.26 -22.93
CA GLY A 9 4.01 -7.41 -22.19
C GLY A 9 3.45 -7.16 -20.78
N ARG A 10 4.31 -7.06 -19.78
CA ARG A 10 3.91 -6.78 -18.41
C ARG A 10 3.93 -5.27 -18.18
N TYR A 11 2.89 -4.74 -17.57
CA TYR A 11 2.88 -3.34 -17.10
C TYR A 11 3.73 -3.20 -15.85
N ASP A 12 4.54 -2.14 -15.79
CA ASP A 12 5.30 -1.79 -14.59
C ASP A 12 4.39 -1.02 -13.61
N THR A 13 4.27 -1.51 -12.38
CA THR A 13 3.33 -0.93 -11.40
C THR A 13 3.70 0.48 -11.00
N GLU A 14 4.98 0.75 -10.79
CA GLU A 14 5.46 2.06 -10.33
C GLU A 14 5.35 3.09 -11.47
N ASP A 15 5.58 2.67 -12.71
CA ASP A 15 5.33 3.46 -13.90
C ASP A 15 3.86 3.86 -14.04
N ILE A 16 2.94 2.90 -13.90
CA ILE A 16 1.51 3.17 -13.93
C ILE A 16 1.11 4.13 -12.81
N LYS A 17 1.54 3.88 -11.57
CA LYS A 17 1.22 4.74 -10.42
C LYS A 17 1.75 6.17 -10.63
N ARG A 18 2.98 6.31 -11.12
CA ARG A 18 3.59 7.62 -11.39
C ARG A 18 2.85 8.38 -12.49
N GLN A 19 2.44 7.71 -13.56
CA GLN A 19 1.71 8.35 -14.65
C GLN A 19 0.25 8.65 -14.31
N ALA A 20 -0.35 7.88 -13.39
CA ALA A 20 -1.69 8.08 -12.88
C ALA A 20 -1.80 9.18 -11.81
N ALA A 21 -0.69 9.53 -11.16
CA ALA A 21 -0.66 10.50 -10.06
C ALA A 21 -1.30 11.84 -10.47
N GLY A 22 -2.19 12.36 -9.63
CA GLY A 22 -2.96 13.58 -9.88
C GLY A 22 -4.07 13.45 -10.94
N ARG A 23 -4.25 12.28 -11.57
CA ARG A 23 -5.28 12.00 -12.57
C ARG A 23 -6.28 10.92 -12.14
N TRP A 24 -6.19 10.45 -10.90
CA TRP A 24 -7.00 9.32 -10.44
C TRP A 24 -8.50 9.55 -10.50
N ALA A 25 -8.98 10.77 -10.25
CA ALA A 25 -10.42 11.04 -10.38
C ALA A 25 -10.94 10.79 -11.81
N GLU A 26 -10.14 11.17 -12.83
CA GLU A 26 -10.42 10.93 -14.24
C GLU A 26 -10.36 9.43 -14.59
N ILE A 27 -9.31 8.76 -14.09
CA ILE A 27 -9.07 7.32 -14.32
C ILE A 27 -10.16 6.47 -13.68
N LEU A 28 -10.52 6.73 -12.41
CA LEU A 28 -11.55 5.98 -11.70
C LEU A 28 -12.92 6.16 -12.33
N ALA A 29 -13.24 7.36 -12.83
CA ALA A 29 -14.47 7.57 -13.58
C ALA A 29 -14.49 6.78 -14.90
N SER A 30 -13.39 6.80 -15.64
CA SER A 30 -13.33 6.17 -16.97
C SER A 30 -13.18 4.65 -16.92
N VAL A 31 -12.37 4.15 -15.98
CA VAL A 31 -11.97 2.73 -15.90
C VAL A 31 -12.87 1.96 -14.95
N ALA A 32 -13.16 2.52 -13.77
CA ALA A 32 -13.95 1.85 -12.74
C ALA A 32 -15.44 2.22 -12.77
N GLY A 33 -15.84 3.23 -13.55
CA GLY A 33 -17.22 3.69 -13.65
C GLY A 33 -17.72 4.40 -12.38
N ILE A 34 -16.81 5.02 -11.61
CA ILE A 34 -17.19 5.81 -10.43
C ILE A 34 -17.47 7.24 -10.88
N ASP A 35 -18.71 7.71 -10.74
CA ASP A 35 -19.08 9.07 -11.15
C ASP A 35 -18.13 10.13 -10.56
N ARG A 36 -17.70 11.07 -11.42
CA ARG A 36 -16.70 12.07 -11.05
C ARG A 36 -17.15 12.99 -9.92
N GLU A 37 -18.45 13.16 -9.75
CA GLU A 37 -19.07 13.92 -8.66
C GLU A 37 -18.84 13.28 -7.29
N LEU A 38 -18.59 11.96 -7.24
CA LEU A 38 -18.30 11.24 -6.00
C LEU A 38 -16.82 11.32 -5.59
N LEU A 39 -15.96 11.88 -6.46
CA LEU A 39 -14.50 11.91 -6.33
C LEU A 39 -14.00 13.32 -5.98
N ASP A 40 -14.75 14.05 -5.15
CA ASP A 40 -14.47 15.41 -4.68
C ASP A 40 -13.96 15.47 -3.22
N SER A 41 -13.62 14.30 -2.65
CA SER A 41 -13.20 14.09 -1.26
C SER A 41 -14.28 14.30 -0.20
N GLN A 42 -15.53 14.55 -0.59
CA GLN A 42 -16.66 14.67 0.32
C GLN A 42 -17.32 13.31 0.59
N HIS A 43 -18.25 13.29 1.55
CA HIS A 43 -19.02 12.09 1.90
C HIS A 43 -20.18 11.87 0.92
N HIS A 44 -20.25 10.66 0.37
CA HIS A 44 -21.24 10.26 -0.62
C HIS A 44 -21.84 8.86 -0.36
N PRO A 45 -22.96 8.52 -1.02
CA PRO A 45 -23.39 7.13 -1.17
C PRO A 45 -22.29 6.27 -1.82
N CYS A 46 -22.11 5.03 -1.38
CA CYS A 46 -21.14 4.14 -2.02
C CYS A 46 -21.65 3.66 -3.38
N PRO A 47 -20.87 3.81 -4.47
CA PRO A 47 -21.29 3.34 -5.79
C PRO A 47 -21.37 1.81 -5.89
N LYS A 48 -20.72 1.07 -4.96
CA LYS A 48 -20.73 -0.40 -4.94
C LYS A 48 -21.79 -1.00 -4.02
N CYS A 49 -21.94 -0.46 -2.80
CA CYS A 49 -22.84 -1.04 -1.78
C CYS A 49 -23.98 -0.11 -1.34
N GLY A 50 -24.11 1.08 -1.94
CA GLY A 50 -25.12 2.08 -1.60
C GLY A 50 -24.88 2.80 -0.26
N GLY A 51 -25.96 3.18 0.42
CA GLY A 51 -25.92 3.99 1.64
C GLY A 51 -26.11 5.48 1.38
N ARG A 52 -25.71 6.33 2.34
CA ARG A 52 -25.92 7.79 2.29
C ARG A 52 -24.62 8.61 2.24
N ASP A 53 -23.61 8.22 3.00
CA ASP A 53 -22.46 9.10 3.34
C ASP A 53 -21.15 8.35 3.65
N ARG A 54 -21.02 7.10 3.20
CA ARG A 54 -19.91 6.21 3.58
C ARG A 54 -18.71 6.22 2.66
N PHE A 55 -18.88 6.73 1.44
CA PHE A 55 -17.85 6.75 0.41
C PHE A 55 -17.18 8.13 0.34
N ARG A 56 -15.87 8.16 0.13
CA ARG A 56 -15.10 9.37 -0.15
C ARG A 56 -13.77 9.04 -0.81
N LEU A 57 -13.26 9.97 -1.61
CA LEU A 57 -11.86 10.01 -2.01
C LEU A 57 -11.02 10.48 -0.81
N ILE A 58 -10.04 9.68 -0.37
CA ILE A 58 -9.19 10.00 0.79
C ILE A 58 -7.79 10.47 0.40
N ASP A 59 -7.34 10.11 -0.80
CA ASP A 59 -6.08 10.59 -1.38
C ASP A 59 -6.28 10.75 -2.89
N SER A 60 -6.30 11.98 -3.38
CA SER A 60 -6.47 12.29 -4.80
C SER A 60 -5.22 11.98 -5.63
N ASP A 61 -4.03 12.05 -5.02
CA ASP A 61 -2.76 11.84 -5.71
C ASP A 61 -2.46 10.35 -5.87
N ALA A 62 -2.81 9.54 -4.88
CA ALA A 62 -2.72 8.08 -4.93
C ALA A 62 -3.99 7.40 -5.49
N GLY A 63 -5.11 8.11 -5.54
CA GLY A 63 -6.40 7.57 -6.01
C GLY A 63 -7.11 6.68 -4.98
N ALA A 64 -6.75 6.80 -3.71
CA ALA A 64 -7.32 5.98 -2.64
C ALA A 64 -8.74 6.43 -2.32
N VAL A 65 -9.70 5.51 -2.39
CA VAL A 65 -11.10 5.73 -2.01
C VAL A 65 -11.45 4.85 -0.82
N TYR A 66 -12.35 5.31 0.02
CA TYR A 66 -12.71 4.61 1.25
C TYR A 66 -14.22 4.39 1.32
N CYS A 67 -14.65 3.19 1.75
CA CYS A 67 -16.02 2.93 2.18
C CYS A 67 -16.00 2.23 3.55
N ASN A 68 -16.61 2.83 4.57
CA ASN A 68 -16.58 2.25 5.93
C ASN A 68 -17.32 0.91 6.10
N GLN A 69 -17.97 0.37 5.07
CA GLN A 69 -18.68 -0.91 5.12
C GLN A 69 -18.07 -2.00 4.26
N CYS A 70 -17.69 -1.69 3.03
CA CYS A 70 -17.24 -2.71 2.07
C CYS A 70 -15.86 -2.44 1.48
N PHE A 71 -15.17 -1.39 1.95
CA PHE A 71 -13.81 -1.05 1.53
C PHE A 71 -13.06 -0.25 2.60
N SER A 72 -13.05 -0.81 3.81
CA SER A 72 -12.41 -0.21 4.99
C SER A 72 -10.93 -0.56 5.11
N ASP A 73 -10.51 -1.66 4.48
CA ASP A 73 -9.16 -2.18 4.42
C ASP A 73 -8.68 -2.33 2.97
N LYS A 74 -7.36 -2.40 2.78
CA LYS A 74 -6.70 -2.60 1.48
C LYS A 74 -7.13 -1.58 0.40
N ASN A 75 -7.31 -0.34 0.82
CA ASN A 75 -7.83 0.77 0.01
C ASN A 75 -6.78 1.85 -0.33
N GLY A 76 -5.50 1.48 -0.28
CA GLY A 76 -4.39 2.44 -0.27
C GLY A 76 -4.03 3.11 -1.60
N ASP A 77 -4.64 2.73 -2.73
CA ASP A 77 -4.38 3.37 -4.02
C ASP A 77 -5.51 3.16 -5.03
N GLY A 78 -5.41 3.84 -6.18
CA GLY A 78 -6.39 3.76 -7.26
C GLY A 78 -6.45 2.39 -7.96
N LEU A 79 -5.37 1.59 -7.97
CA LEU A 79 -5.42 0.23 -8.50
C LEU A 79 -6.25 -0.68 -7.59
N ALA A 80 -6.14 -0.52 -6.27
CA ALA A 80 -6.99 -1.18 -5.30
C ALA A 80 -8.45 -0.73 -5.46
N ALA A 81 -8.70 0.56 -5.69
CA ALA A 81 -10.04 1.07 -5.97
C ALA A 81 -10.67 0.45 -7.23
N VAL A 82 -9.90 0.30 -8.32
CA VAL A 82 -10.36 -0.37 -9.56
C VAL A 82 -10.68 -1.85 -9.32
N GLN A 83 -9.77 -2.59 -8.66
CA GLN A 83 -10.01 -3.99 -8.29
C GLN A 83 -11.27 -4.14 -7.45
N TRP A 84 -11.42 -3.29 -6.45
CA TRP A 84 -12.58 -3.29 -5.58
C TRP A 84 -13.84 -2.99 -6.37
N MET A 85 -13.91 -1.91 -7.15
CA MET A 85 -15.14 -1.52 -7.83
C MET A 85 -15.60 -2.57 -8.85
N LEU A 86 -14.65 -3.14 -9.62
CA LEU A 86 -14.94 -4.09 -10.69
C LEU A 86 -14.92 -5.57 -10.27
N GLY A 87 -14.41 -5.88 -9.07
CA GLY A 87 -14.26 -7.27 -8.60
C GLY A 87 -13.21 -8.08 -9.38
N ILE A 88 -12.16 -7.42 -9.86
CA ILE A 88 -11.10 -8.03 -10.68
C ILE A 88 -9.79 -8.16 -9.92
N ASP A 89 -8.86 -8.95 -10.46
CA ASP A 89 -7.52 -9.14 -9.90
C ASP A 89 -6.56 -8.00 -10.29
N PHE A 90 -5.45 -7.91 -9.55
CA PHE A 90 -4.45 -6.86 -9.71
C PHE A 90 -3.88 -6.75 -11.13
N PRO A 91 -3.47 -7.85 -11.81
CA PRO A 91 -2.95 -7.76 -13.19
C PRO A 91 -3.97 -7.19 -14.18
N THR A 92 -5.25 -7.56 -14.04
CA THR A 92 -6.32 -7.04 -14.90
C THR A 92 -6.56 -5.55 -14.64
N ALA A 93 -6.61 -5.13 -13.38
CA ALA A 93 -6.71 -3.71 -13.03
C ALA A 93 -5.53 -2.90 -13.57
N LEU A 94 -4.30 -3.42 -13.42
CA LEU A 94 -3.08 -2.78 -13.92
C LEU A 94 -3.10 -2.65 -15.45
N LYS A 95 -3.59 -3.68 -16.15
CA LYS A 95 -3.77 -3.64 -17.60
C LYS A 95 -4.78 -2.57 -18.02
N LEU A 96 -5.97 -2.52 -17.40
CA LEU A 96 -7.01 -1.55 -17.76
C LEU A 96 -6.53 -0.10 -17.56
N VAL A 97 -5.86 0.16 -16.44
CA VAL A 97 -5.29 1.49 -16.18
C VAL A 97 -4.15 1.80 -17.15
N GLY A 98 -3.29 0.83 -17.46
CA GLY A 98 -2.21 1.00 -18.43
C GLY A 98 -2.70 1.26 -19.86
N GLU A 99 -3.76 0.57 -20.29
CA GLU A 99 -4.45 0.82 -21.56
C GLU A 99 -5.04 2.24 -21.60
N TYR A 100 -5.70 2.67 -20.51
CA TYR A 100 -6.24 4.03 -20.40
C TYR A 100 -5.16 5.11 -20.48
N LEU A 101 -4.02 4.89 -19.84
CA LEU A 101 -2.87 5.81 -19.85
C LEU A 101 -2.06 5.75 -21.15
N ASN A 102 -2.41 4.86 -22.10
CA ASN A 102 -1.63 4.58 -23.31
C ASN A 102 -0.17 4.20 -23.03
N VAL A 103 0.09 3.55 -21.89
CA VAL A 103 1.41 3.04 -21.55
C VAL A 103 1.67 1.77 -22.36
N SER A 104 2.79 1.74 -23.07
CA SER A 104 3.20 0.52 -23.77
C SER A 104 3.69 -0.49 -22.75
N PRO A 105 3.15 -1.73 -22.73
CA PRO A 105 3.69 -2.74 -21.84
C PRO A 105 5.13 -3.04 -22.26
N ALA A 106 6.03 -3.20 -21.30
CA ALA A 106 7.45 -3.40 -21.59
C ALA A 106 7.62 -4.59 -22.55
N SER A 107 8.30 -4.36 -23.68
CA SER A 107 8.64 -5.41 -24.62
C SER A 107 9.54 -6.42 -23.90
N SER A 108 9.13 -7.68 -23.89
CA SER A 108 9.83 -8.78 -23.26
C SER A 108 11.25 -8.93 -23.84
N GLY A 109 12.21 -8.22 -23.25
CA GLY A 109 13.63 -8.29 -23.54
C GLY A 109 14.39 -8.56 -22.24
N SER A 110 15.02 -9.73 -22.17
CA SER A 110 15.78 -10.30 -21.05
C SER A 110 14.97 -10.63 -19.79
N GLY A 111 14.61 -11.91 -19.71
CA GLY A 111 13.99 -12.51 -18.54
C GLY A 111 14.91 -12.54 -17.33
N HIS A 112 14.32 -12.25 -16.18
CA HIS A 112 14.58 -13.05 -14.99
C HIS A 112 13.41 -14.01 -14.88
N ALA A 113 13.63 -15.25 -15.29
CA ALA A 113 12.67 -16.33 -15.10
C ALA A 113 12.50 -16.56 -13.59
N VAL A 114 11.47 -15.97 -12.99
CA VAL A 114 11.00 -16.41 -11.68
C VAL A 114 10.19 -17.68 -11.94
N ALA A 115 10.83 -18.82 -11.67
CA ALA A 115 10.17 -20.12 -11.69
C ALA A 115 8.89 -20.08 -10.83
N PRO A 116 7.82 -20.81 -11.22
CA PRO A 116 6.61 -20.87 -10.42
C PRO A 116 6.95 -21.56 -9.10
N LYS A 117 6.92 -20.82 -7.98
CA LYS A 117 7.03 -21.44 -6.66
C LYS A 117 5.81 -22.35 -6.44
N PRO A 118 6.00 -23.59 -5.97
CA PRO A 118 4.90 -24.46 -5.59
C PRO A 118 4.09 -23.81 -4.47
N LYS A 119 2.78 -24.09 -4.46
CA LYS A 119 1.90 -23.79 -3.34
C LYS A 119 2.37 -24.64 -2.17
N GLU A 120 3.15 -24.05 -1.27
CA GLU A 120 3.55 -24.69 -0.02
C GLU A 120 2.84 -23.99 1.14
N SER A 121 2.12 -24.84 1.86
CA SER A 121 1.29 -24.60 3.03
C SER A 121 1.95 -23.72 4.09
N GLU A 122 1.10 -22.91 4.74
CA GLU A 122 1.17 -22.55 6.17
C GLU A 122 2.46 -22.97 6.90
N GLN A 123 3.48 -22.11 6.83
CA GLN A 123 4.46 -21.97 7.89
C GLN A 123 4.79 -20.49 8.09
N VAL A 124 4.49 -20.02 9.29
CA VAL A 124 4.82 -18.69 9.81
C VAL A 124 6.34 -18.55 9.86
N SER A 125 6.94 -18.00 8.80
CA SER A 125 8.30 -17.49 8.88
C SER A 125 8.55 -16.36 7.88
N SER A 126 8.38 -15.13 8.35
CA SER A 126 9.36 -14.10 8.02
C SER A 126 9.52 -13.26 9.26
N ALA A 127 10.65 -13.42 9.94
CA ALA A 127 11.03 -12.47 10.96
C ALA A 127 10.98 -11.07 10.32
N LEU A 128 10.37 -10.10 11.00
CA LEU A 128 10.31 -8.69 10.62
C LEU A 128 11.66 -7.93 10.52
N PRO A 129 12.88 -8.44 10.85
CA PRO A 129 14.12 -7.68 10.72
C PRO A 129 14.43 -7.15 9.31
N ASP A 130 13.78 -7.66 8.25
CA ASP A 130 14.07 -7.21 6.88
C ASP A 130 13.34 -5.92 6.46
N GLN A 131 12.43 -5.39 7.29
CA GLN A 131 11.57 -4.25 6.92
C GLN A 131 12.06 -2.89 7.41
N PHE A 132 12.96 -2.85 8.39
CA PHE A 132 13.48 -1.62 8.97
C PHE A 132 14.97 -1.77 9.32
N ASP A 133 15.69 -0.65 9.38
CA ASP A 133 17.06 -0.62 9.87
C ASP A 133 17.10 0.02 11.26
N ILE A 134 17.75 -0.65 12.22
CA ILE A 134 17.92 -0.10 13.56
C ILE A 134 18.87 1.10 13.47
N ILE A 135 18.46 2.23 14.04
CA ILE A 135 19.29 3.44 14.09
C ILE A 135 20.39 3.23 15.13
N ARG A 136 21.61 3.71 14.86
CA ARG A 136 22.80 3.58 15.73
C ARG A 136 22.48 3.78 17.22
N ASP A 137 23.07 2.95 18.07
CA ASP A 137 22.86 2.94 19.52
C ASP A 137 23.01 4.32 20.18
N GLU A 138 23.95 5.14 19.71
CA GLU A 138 24.19 6.48 20.24
C GLU A 138 23.02 7.46 20.01
N LEU A 139 22.20 7.25 18.97
CA LEU A 139 21.04 8.10 18.65
C LEU A 139 19.72 7.55 19.23
N GLN A 140 19.72 6.35 19.82
CA GLN A 140 18.51 5.69 20.31
C GLN A 140 17.81 6.51 21.40
N ALA A 141 18.58 7.00 22.38
CA ALA A 141 18.02 7.73 23.52
C ALA A 141 17.36 9.04 23.09
N ASP A 142 18.02 9.81 22.22
CA ASP A 142 17.51 11.09 21.73
C ASP A 142 16.23 10.90 20.92
N LEU A 143 16.18 9.88 20.06
CA LEU A 143 15.00 9.60 19.25
C LEU A 143 13.82 9.10 20.09
N LEU A 144 14.08 8.31 21.15
CA LEU A 144 13.05 7.92 22.12
C LEU A 144 12.53 9.13 22.91
N GLN A 145 13.41 10.08 23.26
CA GLN A 145 13.00 11.33 23.90
C GLN A 145 12.13 12.19 22.98
N MET A 146 12.55 12.38 21.73
CA MET A 146 11.77 13.10 20.73
C MET A 146 10.39 12.45 20.51
N PHE A 147 10.36 11.13 20.40
CA PHE A 147 9.10 10.38 20.27
C PHE A 147 8.20 10.59 21.50
N ALA A 148 8.73 10.40 22.70
CA ALA A 148 7.99 10.55 23.95
C ALA A 148 7.39 11.95 24.11
N ALA A 149 8.17 12.99 23.81
CA ALA A 149 7.70 14.37 23.82
C ALA A 149 6.51 14.61 22.86
N SER A 150 6.46 13.89 21.73
CA SER A 150 5.37 14.00 20.76
C SER A 150 4.13 13.15 21.08
N LYS A 151 4.21 12.22 22.05
CA LYS A 151 3.16 11.22 22.35
C LYS A 151 2.85 11.08 23.85
N PRO A 152 2.52 12.15 24.57
CA PRO A 152 2.16 12.03 25.99
C PRO A 152 0.96 11.06 26.18
N PRO A 153 0.94 10.26 27.27
CA PRO A 153 1.80 10.35 28.45
C PRO A 153 3.06 9.47 28.40
N ILE A 154 3.46 8.92 27.24
CA ILE A 154 4.61 8.01 27.19
C ILE A 154 5.91 8.75 27.53
N THR A 155 6.74 8.16 28.39
CA THR A 155 8.08 8.66 28.68
C THR A 155 9.10 7.87 27.87
N ALA A 156 10.28 8.46 27.62
CA ALA A 156 11.36 7.77 26.92
C ALA A 156 11.79 6.48 27.64
N ASP A 157 11.84 6.54 28.98
CA ASP A 157 12.17 5.38 29.82
C ASP A 157 11.10 4.29 29.72
N ALA A 158 9.82 4.65 29.71
CA ALA A 158 8.73 3.68 29.53
C ALA A 158 8.76 3.05 28.15
N ALA A 159 9.01 3.83 27.09
CA ALA A 159 9.17 3.32 25.73
C ALA A 159 10.35 2.34 25.64
N LYS A 160 11.50 2.70 26.22
CA LYS A 160 12.69 1.83 26.29
C LYS A 160 12.42 0.55 27.10
N ALA A 161 11.78 0.67 28.26
CA ALA A 161 11.44 -0.46 29.12
C ALA A 161 10.47 -1.45 28.44
N ALA A 162 9.57 -0.95 27.60
CA ALA A 162 8.71 -1.76 26.75
C ALA A 162 9.42 -2.38 25.53
N GLY A 163 10.74 -2.18 25.39
CA GLY A 163 11.54 -2.69 24.29
C GLY A 163 11.47 -1.85 23.02
N GLY A 164 10.95 -0.62 23.09
CA GLY A 164 10.89 0.31 21.97
C GLY A 164 12.29 0.69 21.48
N ILE A 165 12.50 0.61 20.17
CA ILE A 165 13.76 1.03 19.52
C ILE A 165 13.49 1.99 18.37
N ALA A 166 14.39 2.93 18.14
CA ALA A 166 14.37 3.81 16.99
C ALA A 166 14.85 3.07 15.73
N VAL A 167 14.09 3.17 14.65
CA VAL A 167 14.34 2.50 13.38
C VAL A 167 14.06 3.43 12.21
N ASN A 168 14.72 3.17 11.09
CA ASN A 168 14.32 3.70 9.79
C ASN A 168 13.30 2.76 9.17
N TRP A 169 12.09 3.25 8.90
CA TRP A 169 11.05 2.48 8.24
C TRP A 169 10.37 3.27 7.10
N PRO A 170 10.13 2.64 5.94
CA PRO A 170 10.65 1.33 5.55
C PRO A 170 12.16 1.38 5.25
N LYS A 171 12.86 0.25 5.42
CA LYS A 171 14.31 0.10 5.16
C LYS A 171 14.77 0.67 3.81
N ARG A 172 13.91 0.60 2.79
CA ARG A 172 14.20 1.06 1.42
C ARG A 172 13.72 2.48 1.13
N PHE A 173 13.26 3.22 2.15
CA PHE A 173 12.84 4.60 1.98
C PHE A 173 14.04 5.53 1.85
N THR A 174 14.00 6.43 0.87
CA THR A 174 15.09 7.38 0.57
C THR A 174 14.93 8.73 1.29
N GLY A 175 13.93 8.87 2.16
CA GLY A 175 13.73 10.02 3.03
C GLY A 175 14.02 9.73 4.51
N ASP A 176 13.89 10.75 5.36
CA ASP A 176 14.29 10.72 6.78
C ASP A 176 13.15 10.21 7.70
N SER A 177 12.53 9.07 7.34
CA SER A 177 11.43 8.48 8.13
C SER A 177 11.96 7.69 9.32
N ARG A 178 11.79 8.27 10.52
CA ARG A 178 12.17 7.65 11.80
C ARG A 178 10.94 7.20 12.57
N CYS A 179 10.93 5.96 13.01
CA CYS A 179 9.85 5.37 13.79
C CYS A 179 10.40 4.75 15.07
N ILE A 180 9.51 4.49 16.04
CA ILE A 180 9.82 3.59 17.15
C ILE A 180 9.13 2.25 16.86
N ALA A 181 9.89 1.15 16.88
CA ALA A 181 9.38 -0.21 16.74
C ALA A 181 9.27 -0.86 18.13
N TRP A 182 8.16 -1.55 18.38
CA TRP A 182 7.92 -2.30 19.62
C TRP A 182 7.97 -3.80 19.36
N PRO A 183 8.45 -4.62 20.29
CA PRO A 183 8.43 -6.07 20.11
C PRO A 183 6.98 -6.58 20.02
N ALA A 184 6.71 -7.41 19.01
CA ALA A 184 5.48 -8.22 18.99
C ALA A 184 5.57 -9.30 20.08
N ILE A 185 4.64 -9.27 21.03
CA ILE A 185 4.54 -10.19 22.17
C ILE A 185 3.26 -11.03 22.02
N ASP A 186 3.35 -12.35 22.18
CA ASP A 186 2.17 -13.23 22.19
C ASP A 186 1.49 -13.29 23.56
N ASP A 187 0.33 -13.96 23.62
CA ASP A 187 -0.45 -14.11 24.86
C ASP A 187 0.30 -14.79 26.01
N ASN A 188 1.40 -15.50 25.70
CA ASN A 188 2.27 -16.16 26.67
C ASN A 188 3.49 -15.31 27.05
N ASN A 189 3.48 -14.02 26.69
CA ASN A 189 4.56 -13.07 26.92
C ASN A 189 5.87 -13.42 26.18
N ASN A 190 5.80 -14.23 25.12
CA ASN A 190 6.97 -14.54 24.30
C ASN A 190 7.12 -13.52 23.19
N ARG A 191 8.36 -13.12 22.93
CA ARG A 191 8.70 -12.28 21.79
C ARG A 191 8.60 -13.07 20.49
N ARG A 192 7.75 -12.60 19.57
CA ARG A 192 7.55 -13.17 18.24
C ARG A 192 8.17 -12.33 17.12
N GLY A 193 8.65 -11.12 17.43
CA GLY A 193 9.30 -10.24 16.47
C GLY A 193 9.40 -8.79 16.96
N TRP A 194 9.02 -7.89 16.05
CA TRP A 194 8.98 -6.44 16.14
C TRP A 194 7.66 -5.93 15.53
#